data_AF-A0A1F9WDK9-F1
#
_entry.id   AF-A0A1F9WDK9-F1
#
_cell.length_a   1.000
_cell.length_b   1.000
_cell.length_c   1.000
_cell.angle_alpha   90.00
_cell.angle_beta   90.00
_cell.angle_gamma   90.00
#
_symmetry.space_group_name_H-M   'P 1'
#
loop_
_entity.id
_entity.type
_entity.pdbx_description
1 polymer ?
#
loop_
_entity_poly.entity_id
_entity_poly.type
_entity_poly.pdbx_seq_one_letter_code
_entity_poly.pdbx_strand_id
1 'polypeptide(L)'
;MIERKSMLLTLALAALILVSVPGVIFNDAVKKYFNFMGGWNTATIKPSRTNYLPPTRPRHERPDAPARPELRFVTFSVKIAGAAEVKIAGDFNKWNPESLPLAKKPGNRWEAIIPLPPGKYKYLCRVDGREVLDPLNPDTDTETGRKVSLLTVK
;
A
#
# COMPACT_ATOMS: atom_id res chain seq x y z
N MET A 1 57.06 -5.70 40.45
CA MET A 1 55.97 -6.68 40.67
C MET A 1 54.84 -5.95 41.39
N ILE A 2 53.74 -5.65 40.70
CA ILE A 2 52.59 -4.95 41.28
C ILE A 2 51.80 -5.95 42.14
N GLU A 3 51.48 -5.59 43.40
CA GLU A 3 50.75 -6.47 44.32
C GLU A 3 49.35 -6.79 43.79
N ARG A 4 48.92 -8.06 43.96
CA ARG A 4 47.59 -8.53 43.53
C ARG A 4 46.43 -7.68 44.04
N LYS A 5 46.57 -7.08 45.23
CA LYS A 5 45.55 -6.21 45.85
C LYS A 5 45.40 -4.88 45.13
N SER A 6 46.51 -4.25 44.75
CA SER A 6 46.49 -3.02 43.95
C SER A 6 46.03 -3.27 42.51
N MET A 7 46.29 -4.47 41.96
CA MET A 7 45.75 -4.89 40.66
C MET A 7 44.23 -5.08 40.68
N LEU A 8 43.67 -5.65 41.76
CA LEU A 8 42.21 -5.78 41.91
C LEU A 8 41.53 -4.44 42.16
N LEU A 9 42.15 -3.55 42.95
CA LEU A 9 41.60 -2.22 43.22
C LEU A 9 41.53 -1.35 41.97
N THR A 10 42.58 -1.39 41.14
CA THR A 10 42.61 -0.66 39.86
C THR A 10 41.59 -1.20 38.86
N LEU A 11 41.37 -2.52 38.83
CA LEU A 11 40.36 -3.15 37.97
C LEU A 11 38.93 -2.81 38.43
N ALA A 12 38.69 -2.78 39.75
CA ALA A 12 37.40 -2.36 40.31
C ALA A 12 37.09 -0.87 40.03
N LEU A 13 38.10 0.00 40.14
CA LEU A 13 37.96 1.42 39.81
C LEU A 13 37.65 1.62 38.30
N ALA A 14 38.33 0.87 37.44
CA ALA A 14 38.08 0.90 35.99
C ALA A 14 36.67 0.41 35.64
N ALA A 15 36.17 -0.64 36.31
CA ALA A 15 34.80 -1.13 36.12
C ALA A 15 33.75 -0.10 36.55
N LEU A 16 34.00 0.62 37.65
CA LEU A 16 33.09 1.65 38.17
C LEU A 16 33.04 2.90 37.26
N ILE A 17 34.17 3.27 36.67
CA ILE A 17 34.23 4.31 35.63
C ILE A 17 33.45 3.86 34.39
N LEU A 18 33.58 2.60 33.97
CA LEU A 18 32.92 2.07 32.77
C LEU A 18 31.39 1.97 32.91
N VAL A 19 30.90 1.65 34.12
CA VAL A 19 29.46 1.63 34.45
C VAL A 19 28.89 3.06 34.58
N SER A 20 29.71 4.08 34.83
CA SER A 20 29.26 5.49 34.95
C SER A 20 29.32 6.29 33.64
N VAL A 21 29.78 5.69 32.53
CA VAL A 21 29.71 6.30 31.19
C VAL A 21 28.40 5.99 30.45
N PRO A 22 27.21 6.27 31.00
CA PRO A 22 26.13 6.76 30.16
C PRO A 22 26.22 8.28 29.95
N GLY A 23 27.26 8.96 30.45
CA GLY A 23 27.24 10.41 30.66
C GLY A 23 27.17 11.32 29.43
N VAL A 24 27.59 10.91 28.24
CA VAL A 24 27.60 11.85 27.08
C VAL A 24 26.35 11.71 26.22
N ILE A 25 25.99 10.49 25.82
CA ILE A 25 24.80 10.24 25.00
C ILE A 25 23.50 10.45 25.80
N PHE A 26 23.49 10.06 27.09
CA PHE A 26 22.33 10.28 27.95
C PHE A 26 22.16 11.77 28.28
N ASN A 27 23.24 12.51 28.53
CA ASN A 27 23.15 13.94 28.78
C ASN A 27 22.64 14.71 27.56
N ASP A 28 23.09 14.34 26.35
CA ASP A 28 22.56 14.93 25.12
C ASP A 28 21.09 14.58 24.88
N ALA A 29 20.68 13.34 25.17
CA ALA A 29 19.29 12.91 25.09
C ALA A 29 18.39 13.62 26.12
N VAL A 30 18.88 13.76 27.36
CA VAL A 30 18.20 14.45 28.45
C VAL A 30 18.06 15.95 28.13
N LYS A 31 19.13 16.60 27.65
CA LYS A 31 19.07 18.01 27.18
C LYS A 31 18.10 18.18 26.03
N LYS A 32 18.08 17.27 25.05
CA LYS A 32 17.11 17.29 23.95
C LYS A 32 15.67 17.11 24.44
N TYR A 33 15.44 16.17 25.35
CA TYR A 33 14.13 15.93 25.96
C TYR A 33 13.64 17.13 26.76
N PHE A 34 14.48 17.74 27.60
CA PHE A 34 14.10 18.92 28.37
C PHE A 34 13.97 20.18 27.52
N ASN A 35 14.76 20.35 26.45
CA ASN A 35 14.54 21.42 25.46
C ASN A 35 13.22 21.22 24.70
N PHE A 36 12.85 19.98 24.38
CA PHE A 36 11.57 19.65 23.76
C PHE A 36 10.39 19.90 24.72
N MET A 37 10.52 19.50 25.99
CA MET A 37 9.50 19.69 27.03
C MET A 37 9.35 21.15 27.47
N GLY A 38 10.45 21.93 27.48
CA GLY A 38 10.47 23.34 27.85
C GLY A 38 10.14 24.30 26.69
N GLY A 39 10.27 23.82 25.45
CA GLY A 39 9.96 24.56 24.24
C GLY A 39 8.48 24.51 23.88
N TRP A 40 7.60 25.03 24.74
CA TRP A 40 6.21 25.36 24.36
C TRP A 40 6.14 26.63 23.48
N ASN A 41 7.09 26.78 22.55
CA ASN A 41 6.82 27.58 21.37
C ASN A 41 5.96 26.69 20.48
N THR A 42 4.67 26.60 20.82
CA THR A 42 3.63 26.07 19.95
C THR A 42 3.94 26.58 18.56
N ALA A 43 4.19 25.69 17.60
CA ALA A 43 4.39 26.06 16.22
C ALA A 43 3.31 27.10 15.89
N THR A 44 3.71 28.36 15.72
CA THR A 44 2.74 29.44 15.53
C THR A 44 2.18 29.17 14.16
N ILE A 45 1.06 28.44 14.11
CA ILE A 45 0.32 28.24 12.88
C ILE A 45 -0.11 29.66 12.53
N LYS A 46 0.64 30.28 11.61
CA LYS A 46 0.33 31.60 11.10
C LYS A 46 -1.11 31.49 10.64
N PRO A 47 -2.08 32.15 11.30
CA PRO A 47 -3.47 32.01 10.91
C PRO A 47 -3.53 32.42 9.45
N SER A 48 -4.02 31.52 8.59
CA SER A 48 -4.26 31.86 7.20
C SER A 48 -5.20 33.04 7.21
N ARG A 49 -4.70 34.23 6.86
CA ARG A 49 -5.50 35.47 6.81
C ARG A 49 -6.62 35.41 5.77
N THR A 50 -6.66 34.32 5.01
CA THR A 50 -7.69 34.06 4.02
C THR A 50 -8.95 33.54 4.72
N ASN A 51 -9.86 34.46 5.05
CA ASN A 51 -11.24 34.14 5.46
C ASN A 51 -12.12 33.64 4.31
N TYR A 52 -11.55 33.53 3.10
CA TYR A 52 -12.24 33.06 1.91
C TYR A 52 -11.57 31.77 1.46
N LEU A 53 -12.34 30.69 1.43
CA LEU A 53 -11.96 29.53 0.66
C LEU A 53 -11.84 29.98 -0.80
N PRO A 54 -10.72 29.72 -1.49
CA PRO A 54 -10.67 29.94 -2.93
C PRO A 54 -11.87 29.19 -3.53
N PRO A 55 -12.62 29.82 -4.46
CA PRO A 55 -13.78 29.16 -5.04
C PRO A 55 -13.32 27.83 -5.61
N THR A 56 -13.93 26.74 -5.13
CA THR A 56 -13.77 25.44 -5.75
C THR A 56 -14.39 25.54 -7.14
N ARG A 57 -13.62 26.00 -8.13
CA ARG A 57 -14.01 25.85 -9.53
C ARG A 57 -14.21 24.36 -9.74
N PRO A 58 -15.44 23.88 -9.99
CA PRO A 58 -15.65 22.49 -10.39
C PRO A 58 -14.68 22.23 -11.52
N ARG A 59 -13.80 21.22 -11.40
CA ARG A 59 -12.78 20.96 -12.42
C ARG A 59 -13.39 20.77 -13.82
N HIS A 60 -14.67 20.39 -13.88
CA HIS A 60 -15.49 20.31 -15.08
C HIS A 60 -15.67 21.65 -15.83
N GLU A 61 -15.40 22.81 -15.21
CA GLU A 61 -15.45 24.14 -15.85
C GLU A 61 -14.11 24.59 -16.44
N ARG A 62 -13.04 23.78 -16.38
CA ARG A 62 -11.78 24.10 -17.06
C ARG A 62 -11.87 23.67 -18.52
N PRO A 63 -11.94 24.60 -19.50
CA PRO A 63 -12.02 24.24 -20.91
C PRO A 63 -10.79 23.47 -21.39
N ASP A 64 -9.66 23.65 -20.70
CA ASP A 64 -8.34 23.12 -21.06
C ASP A 64 -8.03 21.77 -20.36
N ALA A 65 -8.95 21.24 -19.53
CA ALA A 65 -8.75 19.96 -18.88
C ALA A 65 -9.06 18.80 -19.85
N PRO A 66 -8.22 17.77 -19.94
CA PRO A 66 -8.52 16.61 -20.77
C PRO A 66 -9.82 15.95 -20.29
N ALA A 67 -10.67 15.54 -21.24
CA ALA A 67 -11.88 14.79 -20.94
C ALA A 67 -11.51 13.56 -20.10
N ARG A 68 -12.16 13.41 -18.94
CA ARG A 68 -11.94 12.22 -18.10
C ARG A 68 -12.45 11.01 -18.88
N PRO A 69 -11.72 9.89 -18.88
CA PRO A 69 -12.27 8.66 -19.42
C PRO A 69 -13.54 8.34 -18.63
N GLU A 70 -14.65 8.13 -19.33
CA GLU A 70 -15.89 7.66 -18.71
C GLU A 70 -15.61 6.26 -18.14
N LEU A 71 -15.60 6.12 -16.82
CA LEU A 71 -15.37 4.83 -16.19
C LEU A 71 -16.68 4.05 -16.12
N ARG A 72 -16.66 2.79 -16.52
CA ARG A 72 -17.76 1.86 -16.34
C ARG A 72 -17.41 0.83 -15.30
N PHE A 73 -18.32 0.61 -14.37
CA PHE A 73 -18.15 -0.41 -13.33
C PHE A 73 -18.52 -1.77 -13.92
N VAL A 74 -17.52 -2.61 -14.11
CA VAL A 74 -17.70 -3.99 -14.58
C VAL A 74 -17.63 -4.94 -13.40
N THR A 75 -18.64 -5.80 -13.26
CA THR A 75 -18.64 -6.86 -12.27
C THR A 75 -18.08 -8.14 -12.88
N PHE A 76 -16.93 -8.57 -12.38
CA PHE A 76 -16.40 -9.90 -12.65
C PHE A 76 -16.99 -10.86 -11.64
N SER A 77 -17.63 -11.93 -12.12
CA SER A 77 -18.25 -12.95 -11.28
C SER A 77 -17.82 -14.32 -11.77
N VAL A 78 -17.37 -15.18 -10.86
CA VAL A 78 -16.93 -16.55 -11.20
C VAL A 78 -17.53 -17.53 -10.19
N LYS A 79 -18.15 -18.61 -10.68
CA LYS A 79 -18.78 -19.63 -9.82
C LYS A 79 -17.90 -20.87 -9.73
N ILE A 80 -17.16 -21.01 -8.63
CA ILE A 80 -16.26 -22.15 -8.38
C ILE A 80 -16.48 -22.64 -6.96
N ALA A 81 -16.95 -23.88 -6.84
CA ALA A 81 -17.08 -24.58 -5.58
C ALA A 81 -15.71 -25.07 -5.10
N GLY A 82 -15.44 -24.94 -3.80
CA GLY A 82 -14.22 -25.48 -3.18
C GLY A 82 -12.94 -24.68 -3.39
N ALA A 83 -12.96 -23.58 -4.17
CA ALA A 83 -11.79 -22.71 -4.29
C ALA A 83 -11.45 -22.05 -2.93
N ALA A 84 -10.17 -22.00 -2.61
CA ALA A 84 -9.65 -21.28 -1.45
C ALA A 84 -9.44 -19.80 -1.80
N GLU A 85 -8.92 -19.52 -2.99
CA GLU A 85 -8.65 -18.17 -3.47
C GLU A 85 -8.87 -18.05 -4.98
N VAL A 86 -9.51 -16.95 -5.38
CA VAL A 86 -9.69 -16.58 -6.80
C VAL A 86 -9.15 -15.18 -7.01
N LYS A 87 -8.23 -15.05 -7.96
CA LYS A 87 -7.59 -13.79 -8.39
C LYS A 87 -7.85 -13.55 -9.87
N ILE A 88 -7.70 -12.30 -10.31
CA ILE A 88 -7.79 -11.95 -11.72
C ILE A 88 -6.51 -11.24 -12.18
N ALA A 89 -6.03 -11.61 -13.36
CA ALA A 89 -4.88 -11.00 -14.01
C ALA A 89 -5.28 -10.63 -15.44
N GLY A 90 -5.00 -9.40 -15.86
CA GLY A 90 -5.33 -8.91 -17.19
C GLY A 90 -4.71 -7.55 -17.47
N ASP A 91 -5.07 -6.97 -18.62
CA ASP A 91 -4.47 -5.72 -19.09
C ASP A 91 -4.63 -4.56 -18.10
N PHE A 92 -5.77 -4.50 -17.41
CA PHE A 92 -6.09 -3.46 -16.44
C PHE A 92 -5.23 -3.50 -15.16
N ASN A 93 -4.58 -4.62 -14.86
CA ASN A 93 -3.69 -4.77 -13.70
C ASN A 93 -2.29 -5.24 -14.06
N LYS A 94 -1.87 -5.03 -15.32
CA LYS A 94 -0.55 -5.43 -15.82
C LYS A 94 -0.27 -6.93 -15.62
N TRP A 95 -1.30 -7.76 -15.72
CA TRP A 95 -1.21 -9.21 -15.55
C TRP A 95 -0.68 -9.64 -14.18
N ASN A 96 -0.86 -8.82 -13.13
CA ASN A 96 -0.45 -9.16 -11.77
C ASN A 96 -1.62 -9.76 -10.95
N PRO A 97 -1.70 -11.09 -10.76
CA PRO A 97 -2.81 -11.73 -10.05
C PRO A 97 -2.89 -11.30 -8.58
N GLU A 98 -1.77 -10.98 -7.94
CA GLU A 98 -1.74 -10.57 -6.52
C GLU A 98 -2.40 -9.20 -6.28
N SER A 99 -2.59 -8.41 -7.34
CA SER A 99 -3.17 -7.08 -7.23
C SER A 99 -4.69 -7.08 -7.07
N LEU A 100 -5.38 -8.14 -7.51
CA LEU A 100 -6.85 -8.19 -7.57
C LEU A 100 -7.41 -9.57 -7.15
N PRO A 101 -7.46 -9.85 -5.83
CA PRO A 101 -8.24 -10.95 -5.29
C PRO A 101 -9.75 -10.67 -5.37
N LEU A 102 -10.54 -11.68 -5.71
CA LEU A 102 -12.00 -11.60 -5.73
C LEU A 102 -12.56 -11.89 -4.33
N ALA A 103 -13.69 -11.26 -3.99
CA ALA A 103 -14.39 -11.49 -2.74
C ALA A 103 -15.30 -12.71 -2.84
N LYS A 104 -15.23 -13.61 -1.85
CA LYS A 104 -16.14 -14.75 -1.74
C LYS A 104 -17.56 -14.26 -1.38
N LYS A 105 -18.55 -14.71 -2.14
CA LYS A 105 -19.97 -14.43 -1.99
C LYS A 105 -20.75 -15.73 -1.72
N PRO A 106 -21.98 -15.64 -1.18
CA PRO A 106 -22.85 -16.81 -0.99
C PRO A 106 -23.03 -17.62 -2.28
N GLY A 107 -23.18 -18.93 -2.15
CA GLY A 107 -23.42 -19.82 -3.31
C GLY A 107 -22.17 -20.15 -4.14
N ASN A 108 -20.99 -20.18 -3.52
CA ASN A 108 -19.70 -20.50 -4.17
C ASN A 108 -19.35 -19.56 -5.33
N ARG A 109 -19.65 -18.27 -5.14
CA ARG A 109 -19.43 -17.23 -6.14
C ARG A 109 -18.32 -16.30 -5.68
N TRP A 110 -17.51 -15.85 -6.61
CA TRP A 110 -16.39 -14.93 -6.39
C TRP A 110 -16.65 -13.68 -7.21
N GLU A 111 -16.54 -12.51 -6.60
CA GLU A 111 -16.88 -11.24 -7.28
C GLU A 111 -15.87 -10.12 -7.02
N ALA A 112 -15.65 -9.30 -8.05
CA ALA A 112 -14.98 -8.01 -7.94
C ALA A 112 -15.65 -6.99 -8.88
N ILE A 113 -15.72 -5.73 -8.45
CA ILE A 113 -16.22 -4.62 -9.28
C ILE A 113 -15.02 -3.76 -9.65
N ILE A 114 -14.75 -3.62 -10.94
CA ILE A 114 -13.59 -2.90 -11.45
C ILE A 114 -14.06 -1.74 -12.35
N PRO A 115 -13.66 -0.48 -12.06
CA PRO A 115 -13.92 0.64 -12.94
C PRO A 115 -12.96 0.60 -14.13
N LEU A 116 -13.50 0.39 -15.33
CA LEU A 116 -12.74 0.30 -16.58
C LEU A 116 -13.26 1.34 -17.59
N PRO A 117 -12.38 2.09 -18.27
CA PRO A 117 -12.75 2.83 -19.48
C PRO A 117 -13.32 1.91 -20.57
N PRO A 118 -14.07 2.44 -21.55
CA PRO A 118 -14.41 1.72 -22.76
C PRO A 118 -13.15 1.22 -23.47
N GLY A 119 -13.17 -0.05 -23.87
CA GLY A 119 -12.01 -0.71 -24.43
C GLY A 119 -12.15 -2.22 -24.46
N LYS A 120 -11.13 -2.88 -25.01
CA LYS A 120 -10.98 -4.33 -25.00
C LYS A 120 -9.89 -4.69 -24.00
N TYR A 121 -10.19 -5.64 -23.12
CA TYR A 121 -9.29 -6.08 -22.05
C TYR A 121 -9.18 -7.59 -22.09
N LYS A 122 -7.95 -8.09 -22.13
CA LYS A 122 -7.65 -9.52 -21.99
C LYS A 122 -7.41 -9.84 -20.53
N TYR A 123 -7.90 -11.00 -20.09
CA TYR A 123 -7.73 -11.45 -18.71
C TYR A 123 -7.81 -12.98 -18.55
N LEU A 124 -7.32 -13.43 -17.41
CA LEU A 124 -7.39 -14.80 -16.90
C LEU A 124 -7.75 -14.78 -15.41
N CYS A 125 -8.47 -15.81 -14.97
CA CYS A 125 -8.73 -16.05 -13.56
C CYS A 125 -7.67 -17.01 -13.02
N ARG A 126 -7.09 -16.72 -11.87
CA ARG A 126 -6.20 -17.64 -11.15
C ARG A 126 -6.94 -18.20 -9.95
N VAL A 127 -7.19 -19.51 -9.96
CA VAL A 127 -7.95 -20.26 -8.96
C VAL A 127 -6.98 -21.20 -8.27
N ASP A 128 -6.73 -21.00 -6.98
CA ASP A 128 -5.79 -21.82 -6.19
C ASP A 128 -4.42 -22.03 -6.88
N GLY A 129 -3.91 -20.95 -7.51
CA GLY A 129 -2.64 -20.96 -8.23
C GLY A 129 -2.69 -21.44 -9.68
N ARG A 130 -3.84 -21.97 -10.17
CA ARG A 130 -4.02 -22.40 -11.57
C ARG A 130 -4.75 -21.36 -12.38
N GLU A 131 -4.28 -21.12 -13.59
CA GLU A 131 -4.91 -20.15 -14.49
C GLU A 131 -5.99 -20.82 -15.35
N VAL A 132 -7.18 -20.23 -15.33
CA VAL A 132 -8.41 -20.73 -15.94
C VAL A 132 -9.06 -19.60 -16.73
N LEU A 133 -9.68 -19.95 -17.85
CA LEU A 133 -10.58 -19.05 -18.57
C LEU A 133 -11.84 -18.79 -17.73
N ASP A 134 -12.43 -17.62 -17.91
CA ASP A 134 -13.68 -17.30 -17.24
C ASP A 134 -14.82 -18.17 -17.81
N PRO A 135 -15.42 -19.08 -17.04
CA PRO A 135 -16.47 -19.96 -17.54
C PRO A 135 -17.75 -19.21 -17.93
N LEU A 136 -17.95 -17.99 -17.42
CA LEU A 136 -19.14 -17.19 -17.70
C LEU A 136 -18.96 -16.28 -18.92
N ASN A 137 -17.73 -16.15 -19.43
CA ASN A 137 -17.45 -15.32 -20.59
C ASN A 137 -17.21 -16.19 -21.83
N PRO A 138 -18.10 -16.17 -22.84
CA PRO A 138 -17.92 -16.92 -24.07
C PRO A 138 -16.82 -16.31 -24.98
N ASP A 139 -16.50 -15.03 -24.80
CA ASP A 139 -15.54 -14.33 -25.65
C ASP A 139 -14.11 -14.67 -25.22
N THR A 140 -13.36 -15.29 -26.13
CA THR A 140 -11.95 -15.62 -25.93
C THR A 140 -11.12 -15.09 -27.09
N ASP A 141 -9.88 -14.72 -26.80
CA ASP A 141 -8.88 -14.32 -27.79
C ASP A 141 -7.61 -15.18 -27.63
N THR A 142 -6.73 -15.15 -28.63
CA THR A 142 -5.44 -15.82 -28.58
C THR A 142 -4.34 -14.79 -28.36
N GLU A 143 -3.60 -14.92 -27.27
CA GLU A 143 -2.45 -14.09 -26.95
C GLU A 143 -1.21 -14.97 -26.82
N THR A 144 -0.22 -14.74 -27.69
CA THR A 144 1.06 -15.48 -27.70
C THR A 144 0.88 -17.01 -27.72
N GLY A 145 -0.10 -17.50 -28.49
CA GLY A 145 -0.42 -18.92 -28.61
C GLY A 145 -1.26 -19.52 -27.47
N ARG A 146 -1.64 -18.70 -26.49
CA ARG A 146 -2.48 -19.10 -25.36
C ARG A 146 -3.88 -18.49 -25.48
N LYS A 147 -4.92 -19.25 -25.11
CA LYS A 147 -6.29 -18.72 -24.99
C LYS A 147 -6.42 -17.85 -23.74
N VAL A 148 -6.99 -16.66 -23.91
CA VAL A 148 -7.32 -15.70 -22.84
C VAL A 148 -8.77 -15.27 -22.96
N SER A 149 -9.38 -14.83 -21.87
CA SER A 149 -10.77 -14.32 -21.89
C SER A 149 -10.74 -12.86 -22.35
N LEU A 150 -11.67 -12.47 -23.22
CA LEU A 150 -11.76 -11.12 -23.77
C LEU A 150 -12.98 -10.41 -23.20
N LEU A 151 -12.76 -9.27 -22.54
CA LEU A 151 -13.82 -8.39 -22.07
C LEU A 151 -13.89 -7.16 -22.98
N THR A 152 -15.07 -6.88 -23.54
CA THR A 152 -15.34 -5.63 -24.26
C THR A 152 -16.21 -4.71 -23.43
N VAL A 153 -15.64 -3.60 -22.99
CA VAL A 153 -16.36 -2.50 -22.33
C VAL A 153 -16.76 -1.51 -23.40
N LYS A 154 -18.06 -1.44 -23.71
CA LYS A 154 -18.63 -0.42 -24.61
C LYS A 154 -18.84 0.90 -23.88
#